data_AF-A0A1V2RLR2-F1
#
_entry.id   AF-A0A1V2RLR2-F1
#
_cell.length_a   1.000
_cell.length_b   1.000
_cell.length_c   1.000
_cell.angle_alpha   90.00
_cell.angle_beta   90.00
_cell.angle_gamma   90.00
#
_symmetry.space_group_name_H-M   'P 1'
#
loop_
_entity.id
_entity.type
_entity.pdbx_description
1 polymer ?
#
loop_
_entity_poly.entity_id
_entity_poly.type
_entity_poly.pdbx_seq_one_letter_code
_entity_poly.pdbx_strand_id
1 'polypeptide(L)' 'MAWRYECGDCDRRTTWMGRADVEDVRHQHHDTAHRGKAPAKERFTSNAERVADNPRQLVFVLVIGILAAVVWVFDSIT' A
#
# COMPACT_ATOMS: atom_id res chain seq x y z
N MET A 1 -8.86 -0.87 0.95
CA MET A 1 -7.56 -1.56 0.73
C MET A 1 -7.47 -2.72 1.70
N ALA A 2 -7.04 -3.89 1.25
CA ALA A 2 -6.78 -5.05 2.10
C ALA A 2 -5.28 -5.27 2.25
N TRP A 3 -4.92 -5.87 3.37
CA TRP A 3 -3.55 -6.16 3.76
C TRP A 3 -3.40 -7.65 4.05
N ARG A 4 -2.18 -8.14 3.94
CA ARG A 4 -1.77 -9.49 4.29
C ARG A 4 -0.45 -9.45 5.04
N TYR A 5 -0.36 -10.27 6.08
CA TYR A 5 0.83 -10.54 6.85
C TYR A 5 1.39 -11.92 6.50
N GLU A 6 2.71 -12.00 6.45
CA GLU A 6 3.46 -13.25 6.29
C GLU A 6 4.69 -13.20 7.20
N CYS A 7 4.87 -14.24 8.02
CA CYS A 7 6.10 -14.44 8.77
C CYS A 7 7.09 -15.22 7.90
N GLY A 8 8.33 -14.76 7.78
CA GLY A 8 9.37 -15.46 7.02
C GLY A 8 10.04 -16.60 7.78
N ASP A 9 9.87 -16.63 9.11
CA ASP A 9 10.48 -17.63 9.99
C ASP A 9 9.47 -18.72 10.42
N CYS A 10 8.19 -18.55 10.11
CA CYS A 10 7.10 -19.49 10.39
C CYS A 10 6.18 -19.61 9.19
N ASP A 11 5.47 -20.72 9.02
CA ASP A 11 4.48 -20.90 7.94
C ASP A 11 3.16 -20.15 8.22
N ARG A 12 3.25 -18.97 8.85
CA ARG A 12 2.10 -18.14 9.21
C ARG A 12 1.86 -17.11 8.13
N ARG A 13 0.73 -17.25 7.42
CA ARG A 13 0.24 -16.29 6.45
C ARG A 13 -1.23 -15.99 6.67
N THR A 14 -1.62 -14.72 6.67
CA THR A 14 -3.02 -14.33 6.80
C THR A 14 -3.74 -14.25 5.45
N THR A 15 -5.07 -14.29 5.50
CA THR A 15 -5.91 -13.89 4.37
C THR A 15 -5.87 -12.37 4.19
N TRP A 16 -6.46 -11.88 3.11
CA TRP A 16 -6.63 -10.44 2.91
C TRP A 16 -7.65 -9.89 3.91
N MET A 17 -7.26 -8.92 4.72
CA MET A 17 -8.12 -8.32 5.75
C MET A 17 -7.82 -6.83 5.94
N GLY A 18 -8.53 -6.16 6.86
CA GLY A 18 -8.30 -4.75 7.17
C GLY A 18 -6.90 -4.54 7.76
N ARG A 19 -6.34 -3.33 7.59
CA ARG A 19 -4.99 -3.02 8.09
C ARG A 19 -4.87 -3.27 9.60
N ALA A 20 -5.85 -2.79 10.36
CA ALA A 20 -5.87 -2.93 11.81
C ALA A 20 -5.90 -4.41 12.24
N ASP A 21 -6.69 -5.24 11.55
CA ASP A 21 -6.78 -6.67 11.83
C ASP A 21 -5.45 -7.38 11.55
N VAL A 22 -4.77 -7.04 10.44
CA VAL A 22 -3.44 -7.60 10.13
C VAL A 22 -2.42 -7.22 11.20
N GLU A 23 -2.45 -5.96 11.65
CA GLU A 23 -1.54 -5.44 12.68
C GLU A 23 -1.76 -6.16 14.01
N ASP A 24 -3.01 -6.37 14.42
CA ASP A 24 -3.36 -7.13 15.62
C ASP A 24 -2.89 -8.59 15.54
N VAL A 25 -3.16 -9.27 14.43
CA VAL A 25 -2.71 -10.66 14.22
C VAL A 25 -1.19 -10.76 14.23
N ARG A 26 -0.47 -9.78 13.68
CA ARG A 26 0.98 -9.71 13.74
C ARG A 26 1.46 -9.59 15.19
N HIS A 27 0.93 -8.65 15.96
CA HIS A 27 1.32 -8.45 17.36
C HIS A 27 1.07 -9.72 18.17
N GLN A 28 -0.11 -10.32 18.02
CA GLN A 28 -0.46 -11.57 18.67
C GLN A 28 0.49 -12.71 18.27
N HIS A 29 0.82 -12.83 16.98
CA HIS A 29 1.75 -13.85 16.50
C HIS A 29 3.16 -13.62 17.05
N HIS A 30 3.64 -12.38 17.06
CA HIS A 30 4.96 -12.04 17.57
C HIS A 30 5.08 -12.37 19.07
N ASP A 31 4.08 -11.99 19.87
CA ASP A 31 4.06 -12.23 21.32
C ASP A 31 3.93 -13.72 21.69
N THR A 32 3.34 -14.53 20.82
CA THR A 32 3.15 -15.97 21.06
C THR A 32 4.29 -16.82 20.50
N ALA A 33 4.75 -16.54 19.28
CA ALA A 33 5.73 -17.36 18.56
C ALA A 33 7.17 -16.82 18.62
N HIS A 34 7.34 -15.51 18.83
CA HIS A 34 8.64 -14.83 18.72
C HIS A 34 9.03 -14.01 19.96
N ARG A 35 8.35 -14.20 21.10
CA ARG A 35 8.62 -13.46 22.33
C ARG A 35 10.09 -13.52 22.73
N GLY A 36 10.72 -12.35 22.89
CA GLY A 36 12.12 -12.22 23.29
C GLY A 36 13.14 -12.57 22.21
N LYS A 37 12.71 -12.84 20.97
CA LYS A 37 13.60 -13.00 19.80
C LYS A 37 13.73 -11.66 19.06
N ALA A 38 14.79 -11.54 18.28
CA ALA A 38 14.95 -10.44 17.33
C ALA A 38 13.73 -10.37 16.40
N PRO A 39 13.36 -9.18 15.90
CA PRO A 39 12.20 -9.02 15.02
C PRO A 39 12.26 -9.99 13.85
N ALA A 40 11.21 -10.81 13.72
CA ALA A 40 11.10 -11.82 12.67
C ALA A 40 11.13 -11.17 11.27
N LYS A 41 11.49 -11.94 10.24
CA LYS A 41 11.41 -11.48 8.85
C LYS A 41 9.95 -11.37 8.41
N GLU A 42 9.26 -10.32 8.85
CA GLU A 42 7.84 -10.11 8.62
C GLU A 42 7.61 -9.32 7.33
N ARG A 43 6.64 -9.76 6.52
CA ARG A 43 6.23 -9.06 5.30
C ARG A 43 4.80 -8.56 5.44
N PHE A 44 4.62 -7.28 5.11
CA PHE A 44 3.33 -6.61 5.04
C PHE A 44 3.05 -6.23 3.59
N THR A 45 2.05 -6.88 3.00
CA THR A 45 1.65 -6.63 1.61
C THR A 45 0.28 -6.00 1.59
N SER A 46 0.13 -4.88 0.87
CA SER A 46 -1.18 -4.33 0.55
C SER A 46 -1.61 -4.77 -0.85
N ASN A 47 -2.91 -4.95 -1.07
CA ASN A 47 -3.48 -5.12 -2.40
C ASN A 47 -3.89 -3.78 -3.02
N ALA A 48 -3.37 -2.67 -2.50
CA ALA A 48 -3.64 -1.36 -3.07
C ALA A 48 -3.09 -1.36 -4.49
N GLU A 49 -3.97 -1.18 -5.47
CA GLU A 49 -3.58 -0.92 -6.84
C GLU A 49 -2.66 0.32 -6.81
N ARG A 50 -1.40 0.16 -7.22
CA ARG A 50 -0.55 1.35 -7.34
C ARG A 50 -1.19 2.22 -8.40
N VAL A 51 -1.22 3.53 -8.18
CA VAL A 51 -1.70 4.49 -9.19
C VAL A 51 -0.96 4.30 -10.52
N ALA A 52 0.32 3.90 -10.47
CA ALA A 52 1.13 3.57 -11.64
C ALA A 52 0.63 2.33 -12.41
N ASP A 53 -0.09 1.42 -11.75
CA ASP A 53 -0.61 0.19 -12.35
C ASP A 53 -2.04 0.39 -12.90
N ASN A 54 -2.67 1.56 -12.65
CA ASN A 54 -4.00 1.90 -13.13
C ASN A 54 -3.92 2.87 -14.33
N PRO A 55 -4.05 2.38 -15.58
CA PRO A 55 -3.88 3.22 -16.77
C PRO A 55 -4.93 4.33 -16.86
N ARG A 56 -6.13 4.14 -16.30
CA ARG A 56 -7.19 5.17 -16.33
C ARG A 56 -6.87 6.33 -15.41
N GLN A 57 -6.33 6.06 -14.22
CA GLN A 57 -5.90 7.12 -13.30
C GLN A 57 -4.70 7.90 -13.87
N LEU A 58 -3.74 7.22 -14.50
CA LEU A 58 -2.64 7.88 -15.18
C LEU A 58 -3.12 8.83 -16.30
N VAL A 59 -4.06 8.36 -17.14
CA VAL A 59 -4.67 9.19 -18.19
C VAL A 59 -5.40 10.39 -17.59
N PHE A 60 -6.14 10.20 -16.50
CA PHE A 60 -6.84 11.30 -15.84
C PHE A 60 -5.88 12.37 -15.31
N VAL A 61 -4.79 11.97 -14.63
CA VAL A 61 -3.76 12.89 -14.15
C VAL A 61 -3.09 13.64 -15.31
N LEU A 62 -2.79 12.95 -16.41
CA LEU A 62 -2.23 13.55 -17.61
C LEU A 62 -3.15 14.64 -18.19
N VAL A 63 -4.45 14.35 -18.33
CA VAL A 63 -5.45 15.30 -18.85
C VAL A 63 -5.53 16.54 -17.98
N ILE A 64 -5.57 16.39 -16.65
CA ILE A 64 -5.54 17.53 -15.73
C ILE A 64 -4.27 18.35 -15.90
N GLY A 65 -3.11 17.69 -16.01
CA GLY A 65 -1.84 18.37 -16.24
C GLY A 65 -1.81 19.18 -17.54
N ILE A 66 -2.37 18.64 -18.62
CA ILE A 66 -2.49 19.34 -19.91
C ILE A 66 -3.40 20.57 -19.77
N LEU A 67 -4.57 20.42 -19.16
CA LEU A 67 -5.50 21.55 -18.96
C LEU A 67 -4.88 22.65 -18.11
N ALA A 68 -4.18 22.29 -17.03
CA ALA A 68 -3.47 23.26 -16.19
C ALA A 68 -2.37 24.00 -16.97
N ALA A 69 -1.60 23.30 -17.81
CA ALA A 69 -0.59 23.92 -18.65
C ALA A 69 -1.20 24.87 -19.68
N VAL A 70 -2.33 24.50 -20.30
CA VAL A 70 -3.06 25.36 -21.23
C VAL A 70 -3.54 26.64 -20.53
N VAL A 71 -4.17 26.50 -19.36
CA VAL A 71 -4.62 27.66 -18.57
C VAL A 71 -3.44 28.56 -18.21
N TRP A 72 -2.32 27.98 -17.77
CA TRP A 72 -1.12 28.75 -17.43
C TRP A 72 -0.54 29.51 -18.63
N VAL A 73 -0.53 28.89 -19.82
CA VAL A 73 -0.09 29.57 -21.06
C VAL A 73 -1.03 30.72 -21.41
N PHE A 74 -2.36 30.54 -21.29
CA PHE A 74 -3.31 31.62 -21.54
C PHE A 74 -3.16 32.76 -20.54
N ASP A 75 -3.04 32.46 -19.25
CA ASP A 75 -2.82 33.46 -18.19
C ASP A 75 -1.50 34.22 -18.38
N SER A 76 -0.45 33.57 -18.89
CA SER A 76 0.86 34.21 -19.13
C SER A 76 0.90 35.10 -20.38
N ILE A 77 -0.05 34.94 -21.31
CA ILE A 77 -0.09 35.68 -22.59
C ILE A 77 -1.12 36.82 -22.55
N THR A 78 -2.10 36.76 -21.64
CA THR A 78 -3.18 37.77 -21.49
C THR A 78 -2.82 38.82 -20.44
#